data_AF-A0ABD2SLL7-F1
#
_entry.id   AF-A0ABD2SLL7-F1
#
_cell.length_a   1.000
_cell.length_b   1.000
_cell.length_c   1.000
_cell.angle_alpha   90.00
_cell.angle_beta   90.00
_cell.angle_gamma   90.00
#
_symmetry.space_group_name_H-M   'P 1'
#
loop_
_entity.id
_entity.type
_entity.pdbx_description
1 polymer ?
#
loop_
_entity_poly.entity_id
_entity_poly.type
_entity_poly.pdbx_seq_one_letter_code
_entity_poly.pdbx_strand_id
1 'polypeptide(L)'
;MRVTPLRNFFLIPENYQHNRSPLVHRFGELTRKIWHARNFKGQVSPHEFLQAVMKASKKRFRIGAQSDPVEFMSWLLNTLHTELRSSKKGSSIIHRCFQGELEVVKEMHNRSIAEKRENGEDGEHESHNIGMETSRMPFIMLGLDLPPPPLFTDVMEKNIIPQVLF
;
A
#
# COMPACT_ATOMS: atom_id res chain seq x y z
N MET A 1 -10.70 -13.01 6.83
CA MET A 1 -9.41 -12.28 6.78
C MET A 1 -8.27 -13.22 6.43
N ARG A 2 -7.68 -13.13 5.24
CA ARG A 2 -6.74 -14.14 4.69
C ARG A 2 -5.27 -13.95 5.09
N VAL A 3 -4.89 -12.78 5.58
CA VAL A 3 -3.53 -12.52 6.07
C VAL A 3 -3.36 -13.19 7.43
N THR A 4 -2.76 -14.39 7.45
CA THR A 4 -2.70 -15.27 8.62
C THR A 4 -2.05 -14.64 9.85
N PRO A 5 -0.87 -13.99 9.78
CA PRO A 5 -0.25 -13.42 10.98
C PRO A 5 -1.11 -12.30 11.59
N LEU A 6 -1.71 -11.47 10.75
CA LEU A 6 -2.60 -10.40 11.18
C LEU A 6 -3.90 -10.94 11.79
N ARG A 7 -4.51 -11.96 11.15
CA ARG A 7 -5.66 -12.67 11.68
C ARG A 7 -5.36 -13.22 13.06
N ASN A 8 -4.30 -14.01 13.20
CA ASN A 8 -3.95 -14.67 14.45
C ASN A 8 -3.71 -13.65 15.57
N PHE A 9 -3.10 -12.50 15.25
CA PHE A 9 -2.95 -11.40 16.21
C PHE A 9 -4.30 -10.91 16.75
N PHE A 10 -5.28 -10.66 15.88
CA PHE A 10 -6.59 -10.13 16.27
C PHE A 10 -7.58 -11.16 16.82
N LEU A 11 -7.29 -12.47 16.64
CA LEU A 11 -8.07 -13.54 17.26
C LEU A 11 -7.86 -13.63 18.78
N ILE A 12 -6.71 -13.15 19.28
CA ILE A 12 -6.30 -13.22 20.70
C ILE A 12 -6.40 -11.80 21.30
N PRO A 13 -7.43 -11.47 22.09
CA PRO A 13 -7.64 -10.12 22.63
C PRO A 13 -6.47 -9.59 23.46
N GLU A 14 -5.75 -10.48 24.16
CA GLU A 14 -4.62 -10.16 25.03
C GLU A 14 -3.49 -9.43 24.29
N ASN A 15 -3.35 -9.68 22.98
CA ASN A 15 -2.35 -9.03 22.14
C ASN A 15 -2.53 -7.52 22.00
N TYR A 16 -3.76 -7.02 22.19
CA TYR A 16 -4.09 -5.62 21.99
C TYR A 16 -5.04 -5.06 23.07
N GLN A 17 -5.30 -5.80 24.15
CA GLN A 17 -6.17 -5.39 25.25
C GLN A 17 -5.75 -4.06 25.89
N HIS A 18 -4.44 -3.78 25.92
CA HIS A 18 -3.88 -2.55 26.48
C HIS A 18 -4.04 -1.34 25.56
N ASN A 19 -4.46 -1.55 24.32
CA ASN A 19 -4.68 -0.50 23.34
C ASN A 19 -5.96 0.29 23.71
N ARG A 20 -5.92 1.61 23.63
CA ARG A 20 -7.08 2.48 23.94
C ARG A 20 -7.95 2.77 22.72
N SER A 21 -7.52 2.39 21.53
CA SER A 21 -8.16 2.71 20.27
C SER A 21 -9.43 1.90 20.04
N PRO A 22 -10.61 2.53 19.95
CA PRO A 22 -11.86 1.82 19.62
C PRO A 22 -11.77 1.13 18.25
N LEU A 23 -11.03 1.72 17.30
CA LEU A 23 -10.84 1.15 15.97
C LEU A 23 -10.16 -0.23 16.04
N VAL A 24 -9.08 -0.34 16.82
CA VAL A 24 -8.35 -1.61 17.01
C VAL A 24 -9.25 -2.68 17.62
N HIS A 25 -10.01 -2.32 18.66
CA HIS A 25 -10.94 -3.24 19.32
C HIS A 25 -12.06 -3.70 18.41
N ARG A 26 -12.73 -2.77 17.70
CA ARG A 26 -13.80 -3.11 16.75
C ARG A 26 -13.30 -3.93 15.56
N PHE A 27 -12.09 -3.66 15.07
CA PHE A 27 -11.46 -4.48 14.03
C PHE A 27 -11.20 -5.91 14.52
N GLY A 28 -10.69 -6.07 15.74
CA GLY A 28 -10.49 -7.38 16.37
C GLY A 28 -11.79 -8.15 16.59
N GLU A 29 -12.83 -7.49 17.11
CA GLU A 29 -14.17 -8.06 17.27
C GLU A 29 -14.76 -8.54 15.93
N LEU A 30 -14.69 -7.70 14.89
CA LEU A 30 -15.15 -8.07 13.56
C LEU A 30 -14.37 -9.28 13.02
N THR A 31 -13.04 -9.29 13.20
CA THR A 31 -12.18 -10.40 12.78
C THR A 31 -12.58 -11.71 13.47
N ARG A 32 -12.82 -11.69 14.79
CA ARG A 32 -13.30 -12.87 15.53
C ARG A 32 -14.67 -13.33 15.07
N LYS A 33 -15.62 -12.41 14.87
CA LYS A 33 -16.96 -12.76 14.37
C LYS A 33 -16.90 -13.41 12.98
N ILE A 34 -16.06 -12.90 12.07
CA ILE A 34 -15.85 -13.48 10.73
C ILE A 34 -15.28 -14.91 10.81
N TRP A 35 -14.38 -15.16 11.77
CA TRP A 35 -13.68 -16.44 11.92
C TRP A 35 -14.30 -17.39 12.94
N HIS A 36 -15.48 -17.06 13.47
CA HIS A 36 -16.16 -17.90 14.43
C HIS A 36 -16.83 -19.09 13.73
N ALA A 37 -16.36 -20.30 14.01
CA ALA A 37 -16.79 -21.53 13.33
C ALA A 37 -18.28 -21.87 13.55
N ARG A 38 -18.91 -21.37 14.62
CA ARG A 38 -20.31 -21.65 14.98
C ARG A 38 -21.17 -20.39 14.86
N ASN A 39 -21.14 -19.74 13.71
CA ASN A 39 -21.98 -18.57 13.47
C ASN A 39 -23.45 -18.97 13.27
N PHE A 40 -24.35 -18.31 14.00
CA PHE A 40 -25.80 -18.51 13.88
C PHE A 40 -26.35 -18.10 12.50
N LYS A 41 -25.66 -17.19 11.81
CA LYS A 41 -25.99 -16.71 10.47
C LYS A 41 -24.72 -16.73 9.61
N GLY A 42 -24.84 -17.05 8.32
CA GLY A 42 -23.71 -17.05 7.38
C GLY A 42 -23.11 -15.68 7.05
N GLN A 43 -23.63 -14.60 7.66
CA GLN A 43 -23.18 -13.23 7.46
C GLN A 43 -22.87 -12.55 8.80
N VAL A 44 -21.86 -11.68 8.80
CA VAL A 44 -21.48 -10.87 9.94
C VAL A 44 -21.66 -9.41 9.57
N SER A 45 -22.45 -8.67 10.37
CA SER A 45 -22.62 -7.22 10.17
C SER A 45 -21.36 -6.47 10.61
N PRO A 46 -20.76 -5.61 9.76
CA PRO A 46 -19.59 -4.80 10.10
C PRO A 46 -19.96 -3.44 10.70
N HIS A 47 -21.24 -3.18 11.01
CA HIS A 47 -21.73 -1.84 11.34
C HIS A 47 -20.94 -1.15 12.48
N GLU A 48 -20.65 -1.88 13.57
CA GLU A 48 -19.83 -1.39 14.69
C GLU A 48 -18.41 -0.96 14.26
N PHE A 49 -17.79 -1.74 13.37
CA PHE A 49 -16.48 -1.40 12.81
C PHE A 49 -16.56 -0.16 11.93
N LEU A 50 -17.59 -0.07 11.08
CA LEU A 50 -17.80 1.09 10.22
C LEU A 50 -18.06 2.39 11.01
N GLN A 51 -18.74 2.31 12.15
CA GLN A 51 -18.90 3.45 13.06
C GLN A 51 -17.55 3.91 13.63
N ALA A 52 -16.70 2.97 14.09
CA ALA A 52 -15.37 3.28 14.58
C ALA A 52 -14.47 3.88 13.48
N VAL A 53 -14.57 3.36 12.26
CA VAL A 53 -13.90 3.88 11.07
C VAL A 53 -14.33 5.31 10.78
N MET A 54 -15.63 5.58 10.75
CA MET A 54 -16.16 6.91 10.45
C MET A 54 -15.70 7.95 11.50
N LYS A 55 -15.62 7.55 12.77
CA LYS A 55 -15.10 8.40 13.85
C LYS A 55 -13.58 8.63 13.71
N ALA A 56 -12.80 7.56 13.57
CA ALA A 56 -11.33 7.64 13.48
C ALA A 56 -10.86 8.38 12.22
N SER A 57 -11.59 8.26 11.12
CA SER A 57 -11.31 8.92 9.85
C SER A 57 -11.86 10.35 9.76
N LYS A 58 -12.43 10.90 10.84
CA LYS A 58 -13.05 12.23 10.86
C LYS A 58 -14.11 12.41 9.76
N LYS A 59 -14.96 11.39 9.57
CA LYS A 59 -16.03 11.33 8.55
C LYS A 59 -15.54 11.31 7.09
N ARG A 60 -14.27 10.96 6.84
CA ARG A 60 -13.75 10.69 5.49
C ARG A 60 -14.42 9.45 4.89
N PHE A 61 -14.50 8.36 5.65
CA PHE A 61 -15.21 7.13 5.23
C PHE A 61 -16.56 7.04 5.93
N ARG A 62 -17.64 7.35 5.21
CA ARG A 62 -19.00 7.41 5.76
C ARG A 62 -19.79 6.14 5.46
N ILE A 63 -20.67 5.77 6.37
CA ILE A 63 -21.59 4.66 6.15
C ILE A 63 -22.62 5.08 5.09
N GLY A 64 -22.80 4.26 4.06
CA GLY A 64 -23.73 4.51 2.96
C GLY A 64 -23.16 5.34 1.81
N ALA A 65 -21.93 5.83 1.91
CA ALA A 65 -21.21 6.46 0.80
C ALA A 65 -20.10 5.52 0.31
N GLN A 66 -20.02 5.29 -1.00
CA GLN A 66 -18.90 4.55 -1.57
C GLN A 66 -17.62 5.40 -1.50
N SER A 67 -16.49 4.74 -1.34
CA SER A 67 -15.16 5.36 -1.32
C SER A 67 -14.18 4.45 -2.03
N ASP A 68 -13.06 5.01 -2.46
CA ASP A 68 -12.03 4.23 -3.13
C ASP A 68 -11.44 3.16 -2.18
N PRO A 69 -11.42 1.87 -2.57
CA PRO A 69 -10.91 0.80 -1.72
C PRO A 69 -9.42 0.91 -1.41
N VAL A 70 -8.60 1.42 -2.35
CA VAL A 70 -7.14 1.58 -2.16
C VAL A 70 -6.89 2.68 -1.14
N GLU A 71 -7.60 3.80 -1.25
CA GLU A 71 -7.59 4.90 -0.29
C GLU A 71 -8.00 4.44 1.11
N PHE A 72 -9.10 3.68 1.21
CA PHE A 72 -9.58 3.14 2.48
C PHE A 72 -8.56 2.17 3.10
N MET A 73 -8.02 1.24 2.31
CA MET A 73 -7.04 0.25 2.77
C MET A 73 -5.74 0.91 3.22
N SER A 74 -5.24 1.87 2.45
CA SER A 74 -4.05 2.65 2.80
C SER A 74 -4.24 3.39 4.12
N TRP A 75 -5.38 4.09 4.28
CA TRP A 75 -5.70 4.75 5.54
C TRP A 75 -5.82 3.77 6.70
N LEU A 76 -6.52 2.64 6.51
CA LEU A 76 -6.77 1.67 7.57
C LEU A 76 -5.46 1.04 8.06
N LEU A 77 -4.59 0.61 7.15
CA LEU A 77 -3.31 0.00 7.51
C LEU A 77 -2.39 0.99 8.23
N ASN A 78 -2.27 2.22 7.72
CA ASN A 78 -1.46 3.27 8.37
C ASN A 78 -2.00 3.65 9.76
N THR A 79 -3.33 3.77 9.89
CA THR A 79 -3.98 4.06 11.16
C THR A 79 -3.77 2.92 12.15
N LEU A 80 -4.04 1.67 11.76
CA LEU A 80 -3.80 0.51 12.61
C LEU A 80 -2.33 0.37 12.99
N HIS A 81 -1.40 0.68 12.09
CA HIS A 81 0.02 0.68 12.41
C HIS A 81 0.31 1.66 13.53
N THR A 82 -0.14 2.91 13.38
CA THR A 82 0.07 4.01 14.33
C THR A 82 -0.51 3.67 15.70
N GLU A 83 -1.74 3.16 15.73
CA GLU A 83 -2.45 2.83 16.97
C GLU A 83 -1.84 1.61 17.67
N LEU A 84 -1.36 0.60 16.92
CA LEU A 84 -0.75 -0.63 17.47
C LEU A 84 0.76 -0.51 17.73
N ARG A 85 1.39 0.59 17.33
CA ARG A 85 2.83 0.77 17.49
C ARG A 85 3.17 0.85 18.98
N SER A 86 4.02 -0.07 19.45
CA SER A 86 4.57 0.03 20.79
C SER A 86 5.69 1.07 20.82
N SER A 87 5.63 1.99 21.78
CA SER A 87 6.64 3.05 21.99
C SER A 87 8.08 2.50 22.05
N LYS A 88 8.26 1.26 22.52
CA LYS A 88 9.59 0.64 22.70
C LYS A 88 10.25 0.09 21.44
N LYS A 89 9.46 -0.31 20.43
CA LYS A 89 9.99 -1.07 19.26
C LYS A 89 9.73 -0.39 17.91
N GLY A 90 8.93 0.68 17.87
CA GLY A 90 8.64 1.41 16.63
C GLY A 90 7.88 0.61 15.56
N SER A 91 7.66 -0.69 15.75
CA SER A 91 7.03 -1.61 14.81
C SER A 91 5.71 -2.16 15.36
N SER A 92 4.87 -2.66 14.46
CA SER A 92 3.57 -3.26 14.78
C SER A 92 3.32 -4.51 13.94
N ILE A 93 2.24 -5.24 14.24
CA ILE A 93 1.82 -6.38 13.40
C ILE A 93 1.58 -5.96 11.93
N ILE A 94 1.18 -4.71 11.69
CA ILE A 94 0.94 -4.21 10.33
C ILE A 94 2.25 -4.17 9.53
N HIS A 95 3.30 -3.56 10.07
CA HIS A 95 4.60 -3.54 9.39
C HIS A 95 5.18 -4.94 9.21
N ARG A 96 5.02 -5.82 10.20
CA ARG A 96 5.46 -7.21 10.06
C ARG A 96 4.74 -7.99 8.94
N CYS A 97 3.52 -7.60 8.58
CA CYS A 97 2.74 -8.28 7.55
C CYS A 97 2.88 -7.65 6.16
N PHE A 98 3.04 -6.34 6.08
CA PHE A 98 2.86 -5.59 4.83
C PHE A 98 4.02 -4.66 4.48
N GLN A 99 4.94 -4.35 5.40
CA GLN A 99 6.01 -3.43 5.08
C GLN A 99 7.07 -4.14 4.24
N GLY A 100 7.28 -3.65 3.02
CA GLY A 100 8.42 -3.96 2.17
C GLY A 100 9.38 -2.78 2.09
N GLU A 101 10.46 -2.95 1.33
CA GLU A 101 11.43 -1.91 0.99
C GLU A 101 11.67 -1.91 -0.51
N LEU A 102 11.75 -0.72 -1.10
CA LEU A 102 12.10 -0.51 -2.51
C LEU A 102 13.46 0.17 -2.57
N GLU A 103 14.36 -0.38 -3.39
CA GLU A 103 15.60 0.31 -3.76
C GLU A 103 15.36 1.09 -5.05
N VAL A 104 15.50 2.41 -4.98
CA VAL A 104 15.31 3.34 -6.09
C VAL A 104 16.68 3.85 -6.52
N VAL A 105 17.05 3.49 -7.74
CA VAL A 105 18.26 3.93 -8.41
C VAL A 105 17.90 5.04 -9.38
N LYS A 106 18.48 6.22 -9.19
CA LYS A 106 18.35 7.35 -10.11
C LYS A 106 19.65 7.52 -10.87
N GLU A 107 19.54 7.50 -12.19
CA GLU A 107 20.65 7.75 -13.10
C GLU A 107 20.55 9.19 -13.61
N MET A 108 21.45 10.05 -13.17
CA MET A 108 21.50 11.44 -13.59
C MET A 108 22.43 11.57 -14.81
N HIS A 109 21.81 11.71 -15.98
CA HIS A 109 22.54 12.03 -17.21
C HIS A 109 22.88 13.51 -17.22
N ASN A 110 24.12 13.85 -16.89
CA ASN A 110 24.59 15.22 -17.01
C ASN A 110 24.83 15.52 -18.50
N ARG A 111 23.80 16.03 -19.19
CA ARG A 111 23.99 16.68 -20.49
C ARG A 111 24.68 18.00 -20.21
N SER A 112 26.01 18.02 -20.26
CA SER A 112 26.71 19.25 -20.62
C SER A 112 26.07 19.72 -21.92
N ILE A 113 25.25 20.78 -21.84
CA ILE A 113 24.85 21.53 -23.01
C ILE A 113 26.15 22.19 -23.47
N ALA A 114 26.92 21.45 -24.26
CA ALA A 114 28.00 21.99 -25.05
C ALA A 114 27.30 22.87 -26.10
N GLU A 115 27.11 24.15 -25.74
CA GLU A 115 26.91 25.18 -26.74
C GLU A 115 28.03 25.01 -27.76
N LYS A 116 27.64 24.61 -28.98
CA LYS A 116 28.49 24.57 -30.15
C LYS A 116 29.27 25.89 -30.24
N ARG A 117 30.53 25.86 -29.86
CA ARG A 117 31.53 26.78 -30.42
C ARG A 117 32.27 25.97 -31.47
N GLU A 118 31.97 26.28 -32.73
CA GLU A 118 32.76 25.82 -33.86
C GLU A 118 34.20 26.28 -33.68
N ASN A 119 35.13 25.34 -33.45
CA ASN A 119 36.45 25.33 -34.07
C ASN A 119 37.25 24.09 -33.63
N GLY A 120 37.69 23.32 -34.63
CA GLY A 120 39.00 22.67 -34.71
C GLY A 120 39.38 21.58 -33.69
N GLU A 121 39.41 20.35 -34.18
CA GLU A 121 40.46 19.33 -33.96
C GLU A 121 41.06 19.18 -32.54
N ASP A 122 40.66 18.15 -31.79
CA ASP A 122 41.50 17.00 -31.39
C ASP A 122 40.81 16.19 -30.28
N GLY A 123 41.03 14.88 -30.28
CA GLY A 123 40.28 13.91 -29.46
C GLY A 123 40.54 13.98 -27.96
N GLU A 124 39.46 13.99 -27.17
CA GLU A 124 39.48 13.67 -25.74
C GLU A 124 38.27 12.81 -25.39
N HIS A 125 38.52 11.75 -24.62
CA HIS A 125 37.52 10.84 -24.08
C HIS A 125 36.49 11.62 -23.25
N GLU A 126 35.30 11.86 -23.78
CA GLU A 126 34.15 12.32 -22.99
C GLU A 126 33.74 11.18 -22.05
N SER A 127 34.35 11.13 -20.87
CA SER A 127 33.84 10.36 -19.74
C SER A 127 32.50 10.98 -19.35
N HIS A 128 31.40 10.47 -19.92
CA HIS A 128 30.07 10.70 -19.41
C HIS A 128 30.07 10.32 -17.93
N ASN A 129 30.18 11.33 -17.06
CA ASN A 129 30.10 11.13 -15.62
C ASN A 129 28.62 10.88 -15.30
N ILE A 130 28.23 9.61 -15.39
CA ILE A 130 26.91 9.14 -14.98
C ILE A 130 26.90 9.14 -13.46
N GLY A 131 26.22 10.13 -12.87
CA GLY A 131 25.96 10.15 -11.44
C GLY A 131 24.84 9.16 -11.11
N MET A 132 25.11 8.19 -10.24
CA MET A 132 24.13 7.21 -9.77
C MET A 132 23.79 7.48 -8.30
N GLU A 133 22.52 7.78 -8.01
CA GLU A 133 22.01 7.95 -6.65
C GLU A 133 21.13 6.75 -6.30
N THR A 134 21.43 6.06 -5.19
CA THR A 134 20.62 4.93 -4.70
C THR A 134 19.96 5.32 -3.38
N SER A 135 18.64 5.12 -3.27
CA SER A 135 17.87 5.37 -2.05
C SER A 135 16.96 4.18 -1.72
N ARG A 136 16.72 3.93 -0.43
CA ARG A 136 15.80 2.87 0.04
C ARG A 136 14.55 3.48 0.63
N MET A 137 13.39 3.02 0.17
CA MET A 137 12.08 3.56 0.55
C MET A 137 11.18 2.46 1.08
N PRO A 138 10.71 2.53 2.34
CA PRO A 138 9.75 1.56 2.86
C PRO A 138 8.35 1.82 2.26
N PHE A 139 7.59 0.74 2.04
CA PHE A 139 6.21 0.83 1.56
C PHE A 139 5.31 -0.19 2.25
N ILE A 140 4.01 0.09 2.33
CA ILE A 140 2.97 -0.86 2.77
C ILE A 140 2.16 -1.38 1.58
N MET A 141 1.98 -0.55 0.55
CA MET A 141 1.31 -0.90 -0.70
C MET A 141 2.16 -0.37 -1.85
N LEU A 142 2.35 -1.21 -2.86
CA LEU A 142 3.03 -0.83 -4.10
C LEU A 142 1.96 -0.54 -5.16
N GLY A 143 1.95 0.70 -5.66
CA GLY A 143 1.12 1.07 -6.80
C GLY A 143 1.70 0.45 -8.06
N LEU A 144 0.86 -0.21 -8.86
CA LEU A 144 1.23 -0.73 -10.17
C LEU A 144 0.49 0.10 -11.21
N ASP A 145 1.25 0.83 -12.00
CA ASP A 145 0.68 1.57 -13.12
C ASP A 145 0.33 0.60 -14.24
N LEU A 146 -0.92 0.66 -14.68
CA LEU A 146 -1.34 -0.09 -15.86
C LEU A 146 -0.89 0.69 -17.10
N PRO A 147 -0.37 0.01 -18.14
CA PRO A 147 -0.15 0.67 -19.42
C PRO A 147 -1.47 1.24 -19.95
N PRO A 148 -1.41 2.32 -20.74
CA PRO A 148 -2.61 2.87 -21.37
C PRO A 148 -3.30 1.79 -22.20
N PRO A 149 -4.64 1.82 -22.29
CA PRO A 149 -5.36 0.87 -23.12
C PRO A 149 -4.87 0.96 -24.58
N PRO A 150 -4.66 -0.18 -25.26
CA PRO A 150 -4.21 -0.18 -26.64
C PRO A 150 -5.21 0.56 -27.53
N LEU A 151 -4.70 1.40 -28.43
CA LEU A 151 -5.53 2.19 -29.34
C LEU A 151 -6.27 1.35 -30.39
N PHE A 152 -5.82 0.12 -30.62
CA PHE A 152 -6.38 -0.80 -31.62
C PHE A 152 -6.77 -2.13 -30.97
N THR A 153 -7.92 -2.66 -31.36
CA THR A 153 -8.35 -4.02 -31.02
C THR A 153 -7.52 -5.03 -31.81
N ASP A 154 -7.32 -6.22 -31.23
CA ASP A 154 -6.69 -7.35 -31.92
C ASP A 154 -7.40 -7.60 -33.27
N VAL A 155 -6.64 -7.82 -34.34
CA VAL A 155 -7.12 -8.06 -35.72
C VAL A 155 -8.07 -9.27 -35.76
N MET A 156 -7.94 -10.17 -34.80
CA MET A 156 -8.77 -11.37 -34.68
C MET A 156 -10.04 -11.18 -33.83
N GLU A 157 -10.28 -9.99 -33.25
CA GLU A 157 -11.43 -9.61 -32.39
C GLU A 157 -11.75 -10.56 -31.21
N LYS A 158 -10.92 -11.58 -30.96
CA LYS A 158 -11.21 -12.61 -29.95
C LYS A 158 -10.98 -12.14 -28.52
N ASN A 159 -10.16 -11.12 -28.31
CA ASN A 159 -9.86 -10.55 -26.99
C ASN A 159 -9.94 -9.02 -27.03
N ILE A 160 -11.08 -8.49 -26.57
CA ILE A 160 -11.39 -7.05 -26.53
C ILE A 160 -10.81 -6.40 -25.24
N ILE A 161 -10.51 -7.21 -24.21
CA ILE A 161 -10.01 -6.73 -22.92
C ILE A 161 -8.47 -6.83 -22.90
N PRO A 162 -7.74 -5.70 -22.73
CA PRO A 162 -6.28 -5.73 -22.66
C PRO A 162 -5.83 -6.47 -21.40
N GLN A 163 -4.82 -7.33 -21.56
CA GLN A 163 -4.22 -8.11 -20.47
C GLN A 163 -2.76 -7.73 -20.31
N VAL A 164 -2.32 -7.60 -19.07
CA VAL A 164 -0.94 -7.29 -18.71
C VAL A 164 -0.50 -8.33 -17.68
N LEU A 165 0.62 -8.99 -17.96
CA LEU A 165 1.25 -9.89 -17.00
C LEU A 165 2.15 -9.06 -16.08
N PHE A 166 1.96 -9.19 -14.76
CA PHE A 166 2.84 -8.64 -13.73
C PHE A 166 3.57 -9.76 -13.01
#